data_AF-A0A9E1UW52-F1
#
_entry.id   AF-A0A9E1UW52-F1
#
_cell.length_a   1.000
_cell.length_b   1.000
_cell.length_c   1.000
_cell.angle_alpha   90.00
_cell.angle_beta   90.00
_cell.angle_gamma   90.00
#
_symmetry.space_group_name_H-M   'P 1'
#
loop_
_entity.id
_entity.type
_entity.pdbx_description
1 polymer ?
#
loop_
_entity_poly.entity_id
_entity_poly.type
_entity_poly.pdbx_seq_one_letter_code
_entity_poly.pdbx_strand_id
1 'polypeptide(L)'
;MLRWLEDFQSHLAARPLIGKSSSAVDSLKKASYELNYVAPPADASPAEIAEYQKRNEGHNSVPGSAAACGQVFTQLEGMKKKDSLFHLITRDYQQVNVWIQLKSGDNQHMEQVVGQIEDYLRAHPAPVKLVHGWAGLTYINIVWQEKMVVGMLRALGSSAVIVFVMMLILFRSPLFGLLSMIPLSVTIAFIYGLIGLVGKDYDMPVAVLSSLTLGLSVDFAIHFLERAREYRKSFGSWEAAASEMFKEPASAISRNAITIAVGFTPLLLAPLVPYKTVGFFLASIMAVSWLSTLFILPALITPLQKYVFRSGGEKPTNDGPAASGQGE
;
A
#
# COMPACT_ATOMS: atom_id res chain seq x y z
N MET A 1 36.36 -13.74 -8.10
CA MET A 1 34.99 -13.23 -8.32
C MET A 1 34.16 -14.18 -9.19
N LEU A 2 34.51 -14.45 -10.44
CA LEU A 2 33.70 -15.29 -11.34
C LEU A 2 33.42 -16.71 -10.81
N ARG A 3 34.40 -17.38 -10.18
CA ARG A 3 34.18 -18.68 -9.50
C ARG A 3 33.23 -18.59 -8.31
N TRP A 4 33.35 -17.53 -7.51
CA TRP A 4 32.41 -17.30 -6.41
C TRP A 4 30.98 -17.09 -6.93
N LEU A 5 30.83 -16.42 -8.08
CA LEU A 5 29.53 -16.26 -8.73
C LEU A 5 28.99 -17.58 -9.29
N GLU A 6 29.87 -18.45 -9.80
CA GLU A 6 29.53 -19.83 -10.18
C GLU A 6 29.02 -20.66 -8.99
N ASP A 7 29.70 -20.59 -7.85
CA ASP A 7 29.29 -21.25 -6.61
C ASP A 7 27.94 -20.73 -6.12
N PHE A 8 27.72 -19.41 -6.20
CA PHE A 8 26.45 -18.78 -5.90
C PHE A 8 25.32 -19.30 -6.80
N GLN A 9 25.51 -19.33 -8.13
CA GLN A 9 24.50 -19.85 -9.06
C GLN A 9 24.21 -21.34 -8.83
N SER A 10 25.22 -22.12 -8.49
CA SER A 10 25.06 -23.54 -8.14
C SER A 10 24.24 -23.70 -6.86
N HIS A 11 24.44 -22.84 -5.87
CA HIS A 11 23.61 -22.78 -4.67
C HIS A 11 22.15 -22.43 -4.98
N LEU A 12 21.92 -21.45 -5.87
CA LEU A 12 20.57 -21.07 -6.30
C LEU A 12 19.83 -22.23 -6.99
N ALA A 13 20.53 -23.00 -7.83
CA ALA A 13 19.95 -24.12 -8.56
C ALA A 13 19.45 -25.25 -7.64
N ALA A 14 20.04 -25.39 -6.44
CA ALA A 14 19.60 -26.37 -5.44
C ALA A 14 18.31 -25.95 -4.70
N ARG A 15 17.85 -24.70 -4.86
CA ARG A 15 16.67 -24.18 -4.14
C ARG A 15 15.36 -24.54 -4.85
N PRO A 16 14.33 -24.98 -4.12
CA PRO A 16 13.09 -25.47 -4.73
C PRO A 16 12.31 -24.37 -5.47
N LEU A 17 12.35 -23.13 -4.99
CA LEU A 17 11.60 -21.99 -5.55
C LEU A 17 12.26 -21.36 -6.79
N ILE A 18 13.54 -21.67 -7.02
CA ILE A 18 14.32 -21.14 -8.15
C ILE A 18 14.29 -22.16 -9.28
N GLY A 19 13.86 -21.72 -10.46
CA GLY A 19 13.80 -22.53 -11.68
C GLY A 19 15.15 -22.58 -12.37
N LYS A 20 15.68 -21.42 -12.75
CA LYS A 20 16.98 -21.26 -13.42
C LYS A 20 17.62 -19.96 -12.97
N SER A 21 18.94 -19.92 -12.96
CA SER A 21 19.71 -18.69 -12.87
C SER A 21 20.55 -18.51 -14.13
N SER A 22 20.81 -17.27 -14.54
CA SER A 22 21.66 -16.97 -15.69
C SER A 22 22.46 -15.70 -15.47
N SER A 23 23.75 -15.71 -15.81
CA SER A 23 24.65 -14.56 -15.74
C SER A 23 25.75 -14.65 -16.82
N ALA A 24 26.70 -13.70 -16.81
CA ALA A 24 27.88 -13.75 -17.67
C ALA A 24 28.75 -15.02 -17.45
N VAL A 25 28.67 -15.64 -16.27
CA VAL A 25 29.38 -16.88 -15.94
C VAL A 25 28.89 -18.05 -16.79
N ASP A 26 27.59 -18.14 -17.09
CA ASP A 26 27.06 -19.22 -17.94
C ASP A 26 27.62 -19.17 -19.35
N SER A 27 27.90 -17.95 -19.85
CA SER A 27 28.54 -17.78 -21.16
C SER A 27 29.99 -18.28 -21.14
N LEU A 28 30.72 -18.04 -20.04
CA LEU A 28 32.08 -18.56 -19.85
C LEU A 28 32.09 -20.09 -19.74
N LYS A 29 31.19 -20.65 -18.93
CA LYS A 29 31.06 -22.09 -18.73
C LYS A 29 30.68 -22.80 -20.03
N LYS A 30 29.73 -22.24 -20.77
CA LYS A 30 29.32 -22.78 -22.07
C LYS A 30 30.45 -22.70 -23.09
N ALA A 31 31.16 -21.58 -23.17
CA ALA A 31 32.34 -21.48 -24.05
C ALA A 31 33.44 -22.48 -23.66
N SER A 32 33.73 -22.63 -22.37
CA SER A 32 34.70 -23.61 -21.86
C SER A 32 34.28 -25.04 -22.22
N TYR A 33 33.00 -25.37 -22.05
CA TYR A 33 32.45 -26.66 -22.44
C TYR A 33 32.62 -26.92 -23.95
N GLU A 34 32.18 -25.99 -24.80
CA GLU A 34 32.22 -26.16 -26.27
C GLU A 34 33.66 -26.21 -26.81
N LEU A 35 34.57 -25.41 -26.27
CA LEU A 35 35.98 -25.39 -26.70
C LEU A 35 36.72 -26.68 -26.34
N ASN A 36 36.30 -27.38 -25.29
CA ASN A 36 36.91 -28.64 -24.83
C ASN A 36 36.04 -29.87 -25.14
N TYR A 37 34.91 -29.68 -25.83
CA TYR A 37 33.96 -30.74 -26.12
C TYR A 37 34.58 -31.73 -27.11
N VAL A 38 34.47 -33.02 -26.79
CA VAL A 38 34.81 -34.10 -27.72
C VAL A 38 33.63 -35.02 -27.88
N ALA A 39 33.22 -35.22 -29.12
CA ALA A 39 32.15 -36.13 -29.47
C ALA A 39 32.58 -37.59 -29.25
N PRO A 40 31.70 -38.45 -28.72
CA PRO A 40 31.97 -39.88 -28.68
C PRO A 40 32.06 -40.45 -30.11
N PRO A 41 32.88 -41.49 -30.34
CA PRO A 41 32.90 -42.25 -31.59
C PRO A 41 31.50 -42.75 -31.99
N ALA A 42 31.23 -42.88 -33.29
CA ALA A 42 29.91 -43.30 -33.79
C ALA A 42 29.54 -44.75 -33.40
N ASP A 43 30.56 -45.56 -33.11
CA ASP A 43 30.51 -46.96 -32.68
C ASP A 43 30.67 -47.13 -31.16
N ALA A 44 30.70 -46.04 -30.39
CA ALA A 44 30.89 -46.08 -28.95
C ALA A 44 29.75 -46.82 -28.23
N SER A 45 30.14 -47.69 -27.30
CA SER A 45 29.21 -48.36 -26.39
C SER A 45 28.51 -47.35 -25.46
N PRO A 46 27.36 -47.71 -24.87
CA PRO A 46 26.68 -46.85 -23.90
C PRO A 46 27.55 -46.44 -22.70
N ALA A 47 28.50 -47.30 -22.30
CA ALA A 47 29.43 -47.02 -21.21
C ALA A 47 30.48 -45.97 -21.63
N GLU A 48 31.02 -46.08 -22.85
CA GLU A 48 31.95 -45.08 -23.39
C GLU A 48 31.25 -43.74 -23.59
N ILE A 49 30.02 -43.72 -24.10
CA ILE A 49 29.23 -42.49 -24.22
C ILE A 49 29.08 -41.78 -22.87
N ALA A 50 28.80 -42.52 -21.79
CA ALA A 50 28.70 -41.96 -20.45
C ALA A 50 30.04 -41.39 -19.95
N GLU A 51 31.17 -42.00 -20.31
CA GLU A 51 32.51 -41.50 -19.97
C GLU A 51 32.83 -40.19 -20.69
N TYR A 52 32.55 -40.11 -22.00
CA TYR A 52 32.69 -38.86 -22.76
C TYR A 52 31.78 -37.76 -22.21
N GLN A 53 30.53 -38.08 -21.84
CA GLN A 53 29.62 -37.13 -21.19
C GLN A 53 30.19 -36.61 -19.87
N LYS A 54 30.62 -37.50 -18.97
CA LYS A 54 31.21 -37.11 -17.67
C LYS A 54 32.46 -36.24 -17.86
N ARG A 55 33.30 -36.57 -18.84
CA ARG A 55 34.50 -35.78 -19.18
C ARG A 55 34.13 -34.38 -19.67
N ASN A 56 33.21 -34.29 -20.63
CA ASN A 56 32.75 -33.03 -21.19
C ASN A 56 32.07 -32.15 -20.12
N GLU A 57 31.24 -32.74 -19.26
CA GLU A 57 30.62 -32.06 -18.12
C GLU A 57 31.66 -31.47 -17.15
N GLY A 58 32.81 -32.12 -16.98
CA GLY A 58 33.93 -31.59 -16.18
C GLY A 58 34.49 -30.26 -16.70
N HIS A 59 34.31 -29.96 -17.99
CA HIS A 59 34.72 -28.68 -18.60
C HIS A 59 33.64 -27.58 -18.54
N ASN A 60 32.46 -27.88 -18.00
CA ASN A 60 31.37 -26.91 -17.78
C ASN A 60 31.61 -26.09 -16.50
N SER A 61 32.73 -25.39 -16.44
CA SER A 61 33.15 -24.54 -15.32
C SER A 61 33.81 -23.25 -15.80
N VAL A 62 33.95 -22.25 -14.93
CA VAL A 62 34.65 -21.01 -15.28
C VAL A 62 36.11 -21.31 -15.63
N PRO A 63 36.66 -20.77 -16.75
CA PRO A 63 38.04 -21.03 -17.16
C PRO A 63 39.07 -20.79 -16.04
N GLY A 64 40.12 -21.61 -16.05
CA GLY A 64 41.12 -21.66 -14.98
C GLY A 64 41.93 -20.37 -14.78
N SER A 65 42.03 -19.52 -15.81
CA SER A 65 42.83 -18.30 -15.80
C SER A 65 42.02 -17.07 -16.21
N ALA A 66 42.44 -15.90 -15.71
CA ALA A 66 41.85 -14.61 -16.09
C ALA A 66 42.03 -14.32 -17.59
N ALA A 67 43.17 -14.71 -18.16
CA ALA A 67 43.45 -14.57 -19.59
C ALA A 67 42.45 -15.36 -20.46
N ALA A 68 42.13 -16.60 -20.06
CA ALA A 68 41.15 -17.42 -20.77
C ALA A 68 39.73 -16.83 -20.67
N CYS A 69 39.35 -16.32 -19.50
CA CYS A 69 38.06 -15.62 -19.34
C CYS A 69 37.99 -14.36 -20.22
N GLY A 70 39.07 -13.57 -20.25
CA GLY A 70 39.16 -12.36 -21.08
C GLY A 70 39.04 -12.68 -22.57
N GLN A 71 39.74 -13.71 -23.05
CA GLN A 71 39.65 -14.14 -24.44
C GLN A 71 38.23 -14.54 -24.84
N VAL A 72 37.52 -15.29 -23.98
CA VAL A 72 36.12 -15.66 -24.23
C VAL A 72 35.24 -14.41 -24.28
N PHE A 73 35.38 -13.47 -23.35
CA PHE A 73 34.62 -12.22 -23.38
C PHE A 73 34.90 -11.39 -24.64
N THR A 74 36.15 -11.24 -25.05
CA THR A 74 36.50 -10.55 -26.31
C THR A 74 35.90 -11.24 -27.54
N GLN A 75 35.86 -12.58 -27.57
CA GLN A 75 35.20 -13.31 -28.64
C GLN A 75 33.68 -13.10 -28.65
N LEU A 76 33.05 -13.09 -27.47
CA LEU A 76 31.62 -12.84 -27.33
C LEU A 76 31.24 -11.42 -27.78
N GLU A 77 32.10 -10.43 -27.56
CA GLU A 77 31.95 -9.06 -28.07
C GLU A 77 32.03 -8.99 -29.60
N GLY A 78 32.89 -9.81 -30.20
CA GLY A 78 33.06 -9.89 -31.65
C GLY A 78 31.92 -10.59 -32.41
N MET A 79 30.93 -11.18 -31.72
CA MET A 79 29.81 -11.86 -32.36
C MET A 79 28.85 -10.88 -33.04
N LYS A 80 28.22 -11.33 -34.14
CA LYS A 80 27.26 -10.52 -34.95
C LYS A 80 26.13 -9.88 -34.14
N LYS A 81 25.74 -10.48 -33.01
CA LYS A 81 24.74 -9.92 -32.11
C LYS A 81 25.39 -8.91 -31.16
N LYS A 82 25.48 -7.68 -31.65
CA LYS A 82 26.03 -6.52 -30.93
C LYS A 82 25.51 -6.46 -29.48
N ASP A 83 26.42 -6.19 -28.55
CA ASP A 83 26.15 -5.94 -27.12
C ASP A 83 25.54 -7.11 -26.30
N SER A 84 25.53 -8.34 -26.82
CA SER A 84 24.95 -9.50 -26.09
C SER A 84 25.60 -9.75 -24.72
N LEU A 85 26.92 -9.58 -24.63
CA LEU A 85 27.65 -9.66 -23.36
C LEU A 85 27.29 -8.50 -22.43
N PHE A 86 27.12 -7.30 -22.98
CA PHE A 86 26.88 -6.08 -22.21
C PHE A 86 25.46 -5.95 -21.63
N HIS A 87 24.58 -6.90 -21.96
CA HIS A 87 23.31 -7.08 -21.25
C HIS A 87 23.51 -7.77 -19.88
N LEU A 88 24.62 -8.50 -19.72
CA LEU A 88 24.94 -9.29 -18.52
C LEU A 88 26.04 -8.66 -17.67
N ILE A 89 26.95 -7.88 -18.25
CA ILE A 89 28.06 -7.24 -17.54
C ILE A 89 28.28 -5.81 -18.06
N THR A 90 28.72 -4.89 -17.23
CA THR A 90 29.06 -3.53 -17.69
C THR A 90 30.35 -3.51 -18.51
N ARG A 91 30.55 -2.48 -19.34
CA ARG A 91 31.73 -2.33 -20.21
C ARG A 91 33.05 -2.18 -19.44
N ASP A 92 32.98 -1.72 -18.20
CA ASP A 92 34.12 -1.66 -17.27
C ASP A 92 34.33 -2.97 -16.49
N TYR A 93 33.49 -3.98 -16.74
CA TYR A 93 33.45 -5.28 -16.07
C TYR A 93 33.29 -5.21 -14.54
N GLN A 94 32.76 -4.10 -14.01
CA GLN A 94 32.59 -3.92 -12.55
C GLN A 94 31.23 -4.36 -12.01
N GLN A 95 30.20 -4.45 -12.87
CA GLN A 95 28.85 -4.83 -12.46
C GLN A 95 28.35 -5.99 -13.31
N VAL A 96 27.70 -6.96 -12.67
CA VAL A 96 27.14 -8.14 -13.32
C VAL A 96 25.66 -8.28 -12.96
N ASN A 97 24.85 -8.56 -13.96
CA ASN A 97 23.45 -8.92 -13.79
C ASN A 97 23.33 -10.43 -13.64
N VAL A 98 22.65 -10.86 -12.57
CA VAL A 98 22.27 -12.26 -12.34
C VAL A 98 20.76 -12.34 -12.48
N TRP A 99 20.31 -13.01 -13.54
CA TRP A 99 18.90 -13.26 -13.77
C TRP A 99 18.47 -14.51 -13.01
N ILE A 100 17.41 -14.41 -12.22
CA ILE A 100 16.88 -15.51 -11.43
C ILE A 100 15.42 -15.71 -11.84
N GLN A 101 15.14 -16.87 -12.42
CA GLN A 101 13.79 -17.29 -12.79
C GLN A 101 13.16 -18.01 -11.60
N LEU A 102 12.10 -17.46 -11.05
CA LEU A 102 11.29 -18.13 -10.04
C LEU A 102 10.36 -19.16 -10.69
N LYS A 103 10.07 -20.25 -9.98
CA LYS A 103 9.05 -21.23 -10.39
C LYS A 103 7.61 -20.77 -10.12
N SER A 104 7.45 -19.71 -9.33
CA SER A 104 6.17 -19.15 -8.92
C SER A 104 6.21 -17.62 -9.02
N GLY A 105 5.06 -17.01 -9.35
CA GLY A 105 4.87 -15.57 -9.36
C GLY A 105 4.36 -15.00 -8.03
N ASP A 106 4.31 -15.81 -6.97
CA ASP A 106 3.85 -15.38 -5.65
C ASP A 106 4.88 -14.45 -4.98
N ASN A 107 4.37 -13.35 -4.41
CA ASN A 107 5.16 -12.36 -3.68
C ASN A 107 5.84 -12.97 -2.44
N GLN A 108 5.19 -13.90 -1.74
CA GLN A 108 5.77 -14.58 -0.57
C GLN A 108 6.97 -15.44 -0.96
N HIS A 109 6.92 -16.10 -2.11
CA HIS A 109 8.05 -16.87 -2.62
C HIS A 109 9.21 -15.96 -3.01
N MET A 110 8.94 -14.78 -3.58
CA MET A 110 9.99 -13.79 -3.86
C MET A 110 10.65 -13.31 -2.56
N GLU A 111 9.89 -13.00 -1.53
CA GLU A 111 10.40 -12.57 -0.23
C GLU A 111 11.29 -13.65 0.43
N GLN A 112 10.86 -14.91 0.38
CA GLN A 112 11.66 -16.04 0.84
C GLN A 112 12.97 -16.20 0.06
N VAL A 113 12.94 -16.04 -1.27
CA VAL A 113 14.13 -16.14 -2.10
C VAL A 113 15.10 -14.98 -1.83
N VAL A 114 14.60 -13.76 -1.66
CA VAL A 114 15.42 -12.61 -1.25
C VAL A 114 16.09 -12.91 0.08
N GLY A 115 15.33 -13.30 1.11
CA GLY A 115 15.89 -13.63 2.43
C GLY A 115 16.97 -14.71 2.38
N GLN A 116 16.72 -15.80 1.65
CA GLN A 116 17.70 -16.89 1.47
C GLN A 116 18.98 -16.42 0.78
N ILE A 117 18.87 -15.52 -0.20
CA ILE A 117 20.02 -14.96 -0.89
C ILE A 117 20.79 -14.01 0.02
N GLU A 118 20.12 -13.13 0.77
CA GLU A 118 20.76 -12.25 1.76
C GLU A 118 21.50 -13.04 2.85
N ASP A 119 20.92 -14.16 3.30
CA ASP A 119 21.57 -15.09 4.24
C ASP A 119 22.81 -15.74 3.63
N TYR A 120 22.72 -16.22 2.37
CA TYR A 120 23.86 -16.81 1.67
C TYR A 120 25.00 -15.80 1.49
N LEU A 121 24.69 -14.58 1.05
CA LEU A 121 25.66 -13.51 0.84
C LEU A 121 26.37 -13.10 2.13
N ARG A 122 25.67 -13.13 3.27
CA ARG A 122 26.28 -12.92 4.60
C ARG A 122 27.17 -14.08 5.04
N ALA A 123 26.77 -15.31 4.76
CA ALA A 123 27.53 -16.51 5.14
C ALA A 123 28.76 -16.77 4.25
N HIS A 124 28.71 -16.35 2.98
CA HIS A 124 29.77 -16.57 1.99
C HIS A 124 30.22 -15.23 1.38
N PRO A 125 30.98 -14.40 2.14
CA PRO A 125 31.37 -13.09 1.68
C PRO A 125 32.18 -13.17 0.38
N ALA A 126 31.84 -12.30 -0.58
CA ALA A 126 32.55 -12.24 -1.84
C ALA A 126 34.03 -11.83 -1.63
N PRO A 127 34.95 -12.23 -2.54
CA PRO A 127 36.37 -11.88 -2.44
C PRO A 127 36.67 -10.37 -2.48
N VAL A 128 35.70 -9.57 -2.93
CA VAL A 128 35.74 -8.11 -2.99
C VAL A 128 34.46 -7.55 -2.37
N LYS A 129 34.50 -6.30 -1.89
CA LYS A 129 33.31 -5.63 -1.35
C LYS A 129 32.21 -5.61 -2.43
N LEU A 130 31.16 -6.38 -2.20
CA LEU A 130 30.02 -6.49 -3.10
C LEU A 130 28.90 -5.59 -2.63
N VAL A 131 28.35 -4.80 -3.54
CA VAL A 131 27.07 -4.11 -3.37
C VAL A 131 26.11 -4.74 -4.37
N HIS A 132 24.96 -5.21 -3.92
CA HIS A 132 23.93 -5.76 -4.78
C HIS A 132 22.65 -4.92 -4.69
N GLY A 133 21.84 -5.00 -5.74
CA GLY A 133 20.53 -4.39 -5.82
C GLY A 133 19.57 -5.36 -6.49
N TRP A 134 18.30 -5.24 -6.13
CA TRP A 134 17.25 -6.09 -6.65
C TRP A 134 16.44 -5.36 -7.73
N ALA A 135 16.02 -6.10 -8.75
CA ALA A 135 15.21 -5.60 -9.84
C ALA A 135 14.25 -6.68 -10.34
N GLY A 136 13.31 -6.29 -11.19
CA GLY A 136 12.31 -7.19 -11.78
C GLY A 136 10.93 -7.04 -11.15
N LEU A 137 9.92 -7.46 -11.91
CA LEU A 137 8.51 -7.22 -11.56
C LEU A 137 8.11 -7.85 -10.22
N THR A 138 8.58 -9.06 -9.93
CA THR A 138 8.28 -9.76 -8.67
C THR A 138 8.87 -9.04 -7.47
N TYR A 139 10.10 -8.51 -7.57
CA TYR A 139 10.69 -7.71 -6.49
C TYR A 139 10.02 -6.34 -6.35
N ILE A 140 9.68 -5.69 -7.47
CA ILE A 140 8.94 -4.44 -7.44
C ILE A 140 7.60 -4.63 -6.72
N ASN A 141 6.90 -5.74 -6.98
CA ASN A 141 5.62 -6.04 -6.35
C ASN A 141 5.73 -6.18 -4.83
N ILE A 142 6.75 -6.84 -4.29
CA ILE A 142 6.92 -6.95 -2.83
C ILE A 142 7.16 -5.58 -2.18
N VAL A 143 8.06 -4.78 -2.76
CA VAL A 143 8.38 -3.44 -2.22
C VAL A 143 7.19 -2.50 -2.37
N TRP A 144 6.49 -2.60 -3.49
CA TRP A 144 5.27 -1.83 -3.74
C TRP A 144 4.20 -2.19 -2.72
N GLN A 145 3.94 -3.48 -2.49
CA GLN A 145 2.93 -3.95 -1.55
C GLN A 145 3.25 -3.50 -0.11
N GLU A 146 4.48 -3.65 0.34
CA GLU A 146 4.90 -3.21 1.67
C GLU A 146 4.74 -1.70 1.85
N LYS A 147 5.27 -0.90 0.89
CA LYS A 147 5.17 0.56 0.93
C LYS A 147 3.72 1.03 0.84
N MET A 148 2.89 0.35 0.05
CA MET A 148 1.47 0.65 -0.03
C MET A 148 0.79 0.38 1.30
N VAL A 149 0.84 -0.85 1.84
CA VAL A 149 0.11 -1.20 3.08
C VAL A 149 0.49 -0.27 4.23
N VAL A 150 1.79 -0.07 4.45
CA VAL A 150 2.28 0.82 5.52
C VAL A 150 1.92 2.28 5.23
N GLY A 151 2.08 2.73 3.98
CA GLY A 151 1.76 4.09 3.57
C GLY A 151 0.28 4.42 3.73
N MET A 152 -0.59 3.47 3.41
CA MET A 152 -2.05 3.60 3.49
C MET A 152 -2.54 3.64 4.93
N LEU A 153 -2.03 2.75 5.79
CA LEU A 153 -2.31 2.79 7.23
C LEU A 153 -1.83 4.08 7.88
N ARG A 154 -0.62 4.54 7.51
CA ARG A 154 -0.08 5.82 7.98
C ARG A 154 -0.96 6.98 7.52
N ALA A 155 -1.38 7.01 6.26
CA ALA A 155 -2.23 8.06 5.72
C ALA A 155 -3.59 8.12 6.43
N LEU A 156 -4.25 6.97 6.65
CA LEU A 156 -5.50 6.92 7.40
C LEU A 156 -5.33 7.43 8.84
N GLY A 157 -4.33 6.91 9.55
CA GLY A 157 -4.03 7.30 10.92
C GLY A 157 -3.67 8.77 11.06
N SER A 158 -2.79 9.28 10.20
CA SER A 158 -2.38 10.69 10.22
C SER A 158 -3.54 11.62 9.88
N SER A 159 -4.37 11.26 8.89
CA SER A 159 -5.54 12.06 8.52
C SER A 159 -6.58 12.08 9.63
N ALA A 160 -6.80 10.96 10.33
CA ALA A 160 -7.72 10.93 11.47
C ALA A 160 -7.25 11.84 12.61
N VAL A 161 -5.95 11.85 12.90
CA VAL A 161 -5.35 12.76 13.91
C VAL A 161 -5.48 14.22 13.47
N ILE A 162 -5.18 14.54 12.21
CA ILE A 162 -5.29 15.90 11.68
C ILE A 162 -6.74 16.39 11.75
N VAL A 163 -7.70 15.58 11.29
CA VAL A 163 -9.13 15.91 11.36
C VAL A 163 -9.56 16.10 12.81
N PHE A 164 -9.16 15.23 13.73
CA PHE A 164 -9.46 15.40 15.15
C PHE A 164 -8.93 16.72 15.71
N VAL A 165 -7.67 17.07 15.43
CA VAL A 165 -7.06 18.35 15.85
C VAL A 165 -7.83 19.54 15.24
N MET A 166 -8.22 19.45 13.96
CA MET A 166 -9.05 20.49 13.34
C MET A 166 -10.40 20.65 14.05
N MET A 167 -11.04 19.55 14.45
CA MET A 167 -12.31 19.61 15.18
C MET A 167 -12.14 20.21 16.58
N LEU A 168 -11.04 19.91 17.27
CA LEU A 168 -10.71 20.53 18.55
C LEU A 168 -10.57 22.06 18.41
N ILE A 169 -9.90 22.51 17.35
CA ILE A 169 -9.71 23.95 17.07
C ILE A 169 -11.04 24.60 16.70
N LEU A 170 -11.82 23.98 15.81
CA LEU A 170 -13.09 24.50 15.30
C LEU A 170 -14.11 24.69 16.43
N PHE A 171 -14.35 23.65 17.21
CA PHE A 171 -15.36 23.69 18.26
C PHE A 171 -14.86 24.33 19.56
N ARG A 172 -13.53 24.45 19.73
CA ARG A 172 -12.87 24.86 20.98
C ARG A 172 -13.33 24.03 22.18
N SER A 173 -13.71 22.78 21.94
CA SER A 173 -14.22 21.86 22.96
C SER A 173 -13.82 20.42 22.62
N PRO A 174 -13.11 19.73 23.53
CA PRO A 174 -12.69 18.35 23.28
C PRO A 174 -13.86 17.38 23.15
N LEU A 175 -14.98 17.67 23.84
CA LEU A 175 -16.15 16.82 23.77
C LEU A 175 -16.88 16.95 22.41
N PHE A 176 -17.00 18.16 21.87
CA PHE A 176 -17.53 18.34 20.50
C PHE A 176 -16.60 17.72 19.46
N GLY A 177 -15.28 17.90 19.61
CA GLY A 177 -14.30 17.27 18.73
C GLY A 177 -14.39 15.73 18.75
N LEU A 178 -14.57 15.13 19.92
CA LEU A 178 -14.76 13.69 20.03
C LEU A 178 -16.10 13.24 19.42
N LEU A 179 -17.19 13.97 19.67
CA LEU A 179 -18.50 13.69 19.09
C LEU A 179 -18.47 13.71 17.55
N SER A 180 -17.77 14.66 16.94
CA SER A 180 -17.62 14.70 15.48
C SER A 180 -16.90 13.49 14.88
N MET A 181 -16.00 12.85 15.64
CA MET A 181 -15.24 11.68 15.17
C MET A 181 -16.05 10.37 15.19
N ILE A 182 -17.14 10.31 15.94
CA ILE A 182 -17.89 9.06 16.13
C ILE A 182 -18.64 8.63 14.86
N PRO A 183 -19.49 9.47 14.22
CA PRO A 183 -20.13 9.10 12.96
C PRO A 183 -19.12 8.73 11.86
N LEU A 184 -17.98 9.42 11.87
CA LEU A 184 -16.89 9.17 10.94
C LEU A 184 -16.27 7.78 11.15
N SER A 185 -15.98 7.43 12.40
CA SER A 185 -15.41 6.13 12.76
C SER A 185 -16.36 4.98 12.43
N VAL A 186 -17.68 5.17 12.67
CA VAL A 186 -18.72 4.21 12.27
C VAL A 186 -18.77 4.04 10.75
N THR A 187 -18.65 5.13 9.99
CA THR A 187 -18.62 5.07 8.53
C THR A 187 -17.41 4.29 8.02
N ILE A 188 -16.22 4.55 8.56
CA ILE A 188 -15.00 3.83 8.19
C ILE A 188 -15.11 2.34 8.53
N ALA A 189 -15.58 2.03 9.74
CA ALA A 189 -15.78 0.64 10.16
C ALA A 189 -16.77 -0.09 9.26
N PHE A 190 -17.88 0.57 8.89
CA PHE A 190 -18.87 0.00 7.98
C PHE A 190 -18.28 -0.26 6.59
N ILE A 191 -17.53 0.68 6.02
CA ILE A 191 -16.97 0.54 4.68
C ILE A 191 -15.91 -0.55 4.62
N TYR A 192 -15.02 -0.64 5.61
CA TYR A 192 -14.07 -1.75 5.68
C TYR A 192 -14.73 -3.09 5.99
N GLY A 193 -15.78 -3.10 6.82
CA GLY A 193 -16.62 -4.27 7.02
C GLY A 193 -17.25 -4.73 5.70
N LEU A 194 -17.80 -3.80 4.90
CA LEU A 194 -18.39 -4.08 3.60
C LEU A 194 -17.34 -4.61 2.61
N ILE A 195 -16.16 -4.00 2.54
CA ILE A 195 -15.05 -4.48 1.70
C ILE A 195 -14.67 -5.92 2.06
N GLY A 196 -14.52 -6.20 3.36
CA GLY A 196 -14.21 -7.54 3.86
C GLY A 196 -15.30 -8.56 3.56
N LEU A 197 -16.58 -8.18 3.71
CA LEU A 197 -17.73 -9.05 3.41
C LEU A 197 -17.88 -9.35 1.91
N VAL A 198 -17.60 -8.37 1.05
CA VAL A 198 -17.60 -8.55 -0.41
C VAL A 198 -16.40 -9.40 -0.87
N GLY A 199 -15.38 -9.57 -0.03
CA GLY A 199 -14.17 -10.31 -0.36
C GLY A 199 -13.29 -9.57 -1.37
N LYS A 200 -13.40 -8.23 -1.43
CA LYS A 200 -12.54 -7.41 -2.29
C LYS A 200 -11.19 -7.18 -1.60
N ASP A 201 -10.11 -7.46 -2.33
CA ASP A 201 -8.76 -7.13 -1.86
C ASP A 201 -8.60 -5.63 -1.58
N TYR A 202 -7.88 -5.33 -0.51
CA TYR A 202 -7.51 -3.97 -0.15
C TYR A 202 -6.45 -3.46 -1.14
N ASP A 203 -6.87 -2.59 -2.05
CA ASP A 203 -6.06 -2.04 -3.13
C ASP A 203 -5.84 -0.53 -2.99
N MET A 204 -5.06 0.03 -3.92
CA MET A 204 -4.74 1.45 -3.93
C MET A 204 -5.97 2.37 -4.00
N PRO A 205 -6.97 2.12 -4.87
CA PRO A 205 -8.23 2.85 -4.84
C PRO A 205 -8.91 2.85 -3.47
N VAL A 206 -9.05 1.69 -2.81
CA VAL A 206 -9.68 1.57 -1.50
C VAL A 206 -8.96 2.41 -0.45
N ALA A 207 -7.64 2.43 -0.45
CA ALA A 207 -6.89 3.21 0.51
C ALA A 207 -7.02 4.72 0.32
N VAL A 208 -6.97 5.19 -0.93
CA VAL A 208 -7.20 6.61 -1.24
C VAL A 208 -8.60 7.03 -0.79
N LEU A 209 -9.61 6.20 -1.08
CA LEU A 209 -10.99 6.42 -0.61
C LEU A 209 -11.06 6.57 0.89
N SER A 210 -10.34 5.75 1.64
CA SER A 210 -10.36 5.76 3.10
C SER A 210 -9.87 7.08 3.69
N SER A 211 -8.82 7.66 3.09
CA SER A 211 -8.33 8.99 3.47
C SER A 211 -9.31 10.10 3.07
N LEU A 212 -9.96 9.97 1.92
CA LEU A 212 -10.94 10.93 1.42
C LEU A 212 -12.24 10.90 2.24
N THR A 213 -12.65 9.71 2.70
CA THR A 213 -13.77 9.48 3.61
C THR A 213 -13.64 10.34 4.85
N LEU A 214 -12.46 10.42 5.47
CA LEU A 214 -12.24 11.23 6.67
C LEU A 214 -12.64 12.70 6.46
N GLY A 215 -12.28 13.28 5.32
CA GLY A 215 -12.60 14.67 5.00
C GLY A 215 -14.06 14.88 4.59
N LEU A 216 -14.63 13.98 3.79
CA LEU A 216 -16.01 14.14 3.30
C LEU A 216 -17.06 13.81 4.38
N SER A 217 -16.79 12.81 5.21
CA SER A 217 -17.73 12.33 6.23
C SER A 217 -17.82 13.26 7.44
N VAL A 218 -16.72 13.94 7.81
CA VAL A 218 -16.73 14.84 8.97
C VAL A 218 -17.60 16.07 8.75
N ASP A 219 -17.79 16.50 7.50
CA ASP A 219 -18.56 17.69 7.14
C ASP A 219 -20.01 17.64 7.65
N PHE A 220 -20.68 16.49 7.51
CA PHE A 220 -22.04 16.32 8.03
C PHE A 220 -22.08 16.46 9.56
N ALA A 221 -21.08 15.90 10.26
CA ALA A 221 -20.98 16.04 11.69
C ALA A 221 -20.70 17.49 12.12
N ILE A 222 -19.88 18.22 11.35
CA ILE A 222 -19.62 19.64 11.60
C ILE A 222 -20.91 20.44 11.50
N HIS A 223 -21.60 20.34 10.34
CA HIS A 223 -22.85 21.06 10.11
C HIS A 223 -23.92 20.72 11.15
N PHE A 224 -24.05 19.44 11.53
CA PHE A 224 -25.00 19.04 12.55
C PHE A 224 -24.64 19.63 13.93
N LEU A 225 -23.38 19.52 14.36
CA LEU A 225 -22.94 19.95 15.68
C LEU A 225 -22.93 21.47 15.84
N GLU A 226 -22.55 22.21 14.79
CA GLU A 226 -22.61 23.67 14.77
C GLU A 226 -24.05 24.14 14.96
N ARG A 227 -24.97 23.59 14.16
CA ARG A 227 -26.38 23.96 14.22
C ARG A 227 -27.04 23.50 15.52
N ALA A 228 -26.65 22.34 16.05
CA ALA A 228 -27.08 21.85 17.37
C ALA A 228 -26.65 22.81 18.48
N ARG A 229 -25.43 23.36 18.42
CA ARG A 229 -24.92 24.34 19.39
C ARG A 229 -25.67 25.67 19.29
N GLU A 230 -25.92 26.16 18.08
CA GLU A 230 -26.70 27.38 17.83
C GLU A 230 -28.13 27.23 18.35
N TYR A 231 -28.81 26.14 17.99
CA TYR A 231 -30.21 25.92 18.36
C TYR A 231 -30.35 25.67 19.86
N ARG A 232 -29.41 24.97 20.50
CA ARG A 232 -29.44 24.84 21.97
C ARG A 232 -29.34 26.20 22.66
N LYS A 233 -28.57 27.14 22.11
CA LYS A 233 -28.46 28.50 22.63
C LYS A 233 -29.77 29.28 22.43
N SER A 234 -30.44 29.14 21.28
CA SER A 234 -31.68 29.85 20.97
C SER A 234 -32.92 29.31 21.69
N PHE A 235 -33.03 27.99 21.86
CA PHE A 235 -34.22 27.33 22.42
C PHE A 235 -34.07 26.93 23.91
N GLY A 236 -32.88 27.09 24.50
CA GLY A 236 -32.62 26.87 25.93
C GLY A 236 -32.59 25.41 26.40
N SER A 237 -33.25 24.49 25.70
CA SER A 237 -33.29 23.04 25.97
C SER A 237 -32.83 22.21 24.76
N TRP A 238 -32.28 21.02 24.99
CA TRP A 238 -31.79 20.14 23.93
C TRP A 238 -32.97 19.45 23.26
N GLU A 239 -34.00 19.15 24.04
CA GLU A 239 -35.25 18.57 23.57
C GLU A 239 -35.91 19.49 22.54
N ALA A 240 -36.03 20.79 22.82
CA ALA A 240 -36.55 21.77 21.86
C ALA A 240 -35.60 21.96 20.66
N ALA A 241 -34.30 22.10 20.91
CA ALA A 241 -33.31 22.26 19.85
C ALA A 241 -33.25 21.06 18.90
N ALA A 242 -33.34 19.84 19.43
CA ALA A 242 -33.35 18.60 18.66
C ALA A 242 -34.60 18.53 17.76
N SER A 243 -35.77 18.91 18.27
CA SER A 243 -37.00 18.96 17.45
C SER A 243 -36.84 19.90 16.26
N GLU A 244 -36.22 21.06 16.45
CA GLU A 244 -35.97 22.03 15.37
C GLU A 244 -34.84 21.60 14.43
N MET A 245 -33.83 20.88 14.93
CA MET A 245 -32.74 20.31 14.12
C MET A 245 -33.25 19.36 13.04
N PHE A 246 -34.32 18.60 13.31
CA PHE A 246 -34.90 17.65 12.36
C PHE A 246 -35.89 18.28 11.35
N LYS A 247 -36.03 19.61 11.35
CA LYS A 247 -36.78 20.33 10.31
C LYS A 247 -35.85 20.75 9.17
N GLU A 248 -35.55 22.05 9.08
CA GLU A 248 -34.70 22.64 8.06
C GLU A 248 -33.26 22.09 8.07
N PRO A 249 -32.54 22.01 9.21
CA PRO A 249 -31.14 21.60 9.22
C PRO A 249 -30.90 20.17 8.71
N ALA A 250 -31.65 19.19 9.23
CA ALA A 250 -31.53 17.81 8.78
C ALA A 250 -31.89 17.67 7.30
N SER A 251 -32.90 18.40 6.81
CA SER A 251 -33.25 18.43 5.38
C SER A 251 -32.12 19.00 4.52
N ALA A 252 -31.48 20.09 4.96
CA ALA A 252 -30.34 20.68 4.27
C ALA A 252 -29.14 19.71 4.19
N ILE A 253 -28.78 19.07 5.30
CA ILE A 253 -27.71 18.07 5.34
C ILE A 253 -28.05 16.88 4.42
N SER A 254 -29.30 16.43 4.44
CA SER A 254 -29.77 15.31 3.60
C SER A 254 -29.69 15.63 2.11
N ARG A 255 -30.10 16.84 1.71
CA ARG A 255 -30.00 17.29 0.32
C ARG A 255 -28.54 17.32 -0.14
N ASN A 256 -27.63 17.86 0.68
CA ASN A 256 -26.20 17.86 0.37
C ASN A 256 -25.66 16.43 0.18
N ALA A 257 -25.96 15.53 1.13
CA ALA A 257 -25.52 14.14 1.07
C ALA A 257 -26.03 13.42 -0.19
N ILE A 258 -27.30 13.60 -0.55
CA ILE A 258 -27.89 13.01 -1.76
C ILE A 258 -27.24 13.59 -3.02
N THR A 259 -27.07 14.92 -3.10
CA THR A 259 -26.44 15.56 -4.26
C THR A 259 -25.01 15.05 -4.49
N ILE A 260 -24.20 14.96 -3.43
CA ILE A 260 -22.83 14.47 -3.54
C ILE A 260 -22.81 12.98 -3.88
N ALA A 261 -23.65 12.16 -3.22
CA ALA A 261 -23.73 10.72 -3.50
C ALA A 261 -24.12 10.46 -4.96
N VAL A 262 -25.14 11.15 -5.48
CA VAL A 262 -25.55 11.08 -6.89
C VAL A 262 -24.43 11.61 -7.80
N GLY A 263 -23.73 12.67 -7.41
CA GLY A 263 -22.60 13.22 -8.16
C GLY A 263 -21.44 12.25 -8.39
N PHE A 264 -21.27 11.24 -7.53
CA PHE A 264 -20.27 10.17 -7.71
C PHE A 264 -20.78 8.96 -8.51
N THR A 265 -22.09 8.83 -8.75
CA THR A 265 -22.63 7.71 -9.52
C THR A 265 -22.20 7.64 -11.00
N PRO A 266 -21.86 8.74 -11.72
CA PRO A 266 -21.33 8.65 -13.07
C PRO A 266 -20.06 7.80 -13.20
N LEU A 267 -19.25 7.68 -12.13
CA LEU A 267 -18.07 6.81 -12.10
C LEU A 267 -18.41 5.32 -12.31
N LEU A 268 -19.65 4.91 -12.04
CA LEU A 268 -20.13 3.55 -12.27
C LEU A 268 -20.19 3.20 -13.77
N LEU A 269 -20.28 4.21 -14.64
CA LEU A 269 -20.30 4.04 -16.10
C LEU A 269 -18.90 3.95 -16.71
N ALA A 270 -17.84 4.15 -15.92
CA ALA A 270 -16.47 4.11 -16.41
C ALA A 270 -16.06 2.70 -16.90
N PRO A 271 -15.23 2.57 -17.95
CA PRO A 271 -14.84 1.26 -18.47
C PRO A 271 -13.93 0.48 -17.49
N LEU A 272 -13.08 1.19 -16.74
CA LEU A 272 -12.14 0.57 -15.80
C LEU A 272 -12.82 0.28 -14.45
N VAL A 273 -12.67 -0.95 -13.96
CA VAL A 273 -13.22 -1.43 -12.68
C VAL A 273 -12.83 -0.55 -11.47
N PRO A 274 -11.58 -0.07 -11.32
CA PRO A 274 -11.21 0.82 -10.22
C PRO A 274 -12.11 2.05 -10.07
N TYR A 275 -12.55 2.66 -11.17
CA TYR A 275 -13.44 3.83 -11.10
C TYR A 275 -14.85 3.45 -10.65
N LYS A 276 -15.38 2.31 -11.10
CA LYS A 276 -16.68 1.79 -10.64
C LYS A 276 -16.65 1.54 -9.13
N THR A 277 -15.57 0.92 -8.65
CA THR A 277 -15.32 0.70 -7.22
C THR A 277 -15.32 2.01 -6.44
N VAL A 278 -14.59 3.02 -6.92
CA VAL A 278 -14.56 4.35 -6.32
C VAL A 278 -15.94 5.00 -6.26
N GLY A 279 -16.70 4.98 -7.36
CA GLY A 279 -18.04 5.54 -7.40
C GLY A 279 -18.99 4.88 -6.42
N PHE A 280 -19.00 3.54 -6.37
CA PHE A 280 -19.85 2.77 -5.46
C PHE A 280 -19.53 3.07 -3.99
N PHE A 281 -18.24 3.03 -3.63
CA PHE A 281 -17.84 3.25 -2.25
C PHE A 281 -18.07 4.70 -1.82
N LEU A 282 -17.80 5.71 -2.67
CA LEU A 282 -18.07 7.10 -2.30
C LEU A 282 -19.55 7.37 -2.08
N ALA A 283 -20.43 6.88 -2.95
CA ALA A 283 -21.87 6.97 -2.73
C ALA A 283 -22.29 6.29 -1.41
N SER A 284 -21.73 5.11 -1.12
CA SER A 284 -21.97 4.38 0.13
C SER A 284 -21.46 5.15 1.36
N ILE A 285 -20.25 5.70 1.29
CA ILE A 285 -19.64 6.52 2.34
C ILE A 285 -20.54 7.73 2.65
N MET A 286 -21.02 8.41 1.62
CA MET A 286 -21.89 9.58 1.79
C MET A 286 -23.20 9.20 2.49
N ALA A 287 -23.86 8.14 2.02
CA ALA A 287 -25.11 7.66 2.60
C ALA A 287 -24.93 7.24 4.07
N VAL A 288 -23.93 6.41 4.35
CA VAL A 288 -23.67 5.89 5.71
C VAL A 288 -23.24 7.01 6.64
N SER A 289 -22.41 7.95 6.20
CA SER A 289 -21.96 9.07 7.01
C SER A 289 -23.11 10.01 7.37
N TRP A 290 -23.95 10.31 6.39
CA TRP A 290 -25.14 11.13 6.59
C TRP A 290 -26.10 10.48 7.60
N LEU A 291 -26.46 9.20 7.40
CA LEU A 291 -27.33 8.47 8.31
C LEU A 291 -26.70 8.38 9.70
N SER A 292 -25.42 8.00 9.79
CA SER A 292 -24.69 7.91 11.06
C SER A 292 -24.71 9.26 11.78
N THR A 293 -24.52 10.37 11.07
CA THR A 293 -24.58 11.71 11.66
C THR A 293 -25.97 12.01 12.23
N LEU A 294 -27.03 11.83 11.44
CA LEU A 294 -28.39 12.17 11.85
C LEU A 294 -28.92 11.26 12.96
N PHE A 295 -28.50 10.00 13.04
CA PHE A 295 -28.98 9.09 14.08
C PHE A 295 -28.08 9.06 15.32
N ILE A 296 -26.76 8.97 15.13
CA ILE A 296 -25.82 8.72 16.24
C ILE A 296 -25.58 10.00 17.04
N LEU A 297 -25.41 11.15 16.40
CA LEU A 297 -25.13 12.39 17.14
C LEU A 297 -26.25 12.76 18.12
N PRO A 298 -27.54 12.85 17.73
CA PRO A 298 -28.58 13.15 18.70
C PRO A 298 -28.72 12.08 19.78
N ALA A 299 -28.52 10.80 19.44
CA ALA A 299 -28.52 9.70 20.41
C ALA A 299 -27.40 9.83 21.46
N LEU A 300 -26.24 10.37 21.08
CA LEU A 300 -25.12 10.62 21.99
C LEU A 300 -25.25 11.93 22.77
N ILE A 301 -25.73 13.00 22.13
CA ILE A 301 -25.89 14.31 22.76
C ILE A 301 -26.96 14.26 23.85
N THR A 302 -28.07 13.53 23.63
CA THR A 302 -29.18 13.47 24.59
C THR A 302 -28.76 13.06 26.02
N PRO A 303 -28.04 11.93 26.24
CA PRO A 303 -27.53 11.57 27.57
C PRO A 303 -26.37 12.45 28.03
N LEU A 304 -25.56 12.98 27.10
CA LEU A 304 -24.37 13.79 27.42
C LEU A 304 -24.65 15.30 27.52
N GLN A 305 -25.90 15.74 27.37
CA GLN A 305 -26.25 17.15 27.19
C GLN A 305 -25.68 18.07 28.26
N LYS A 306 -25.62 17.61 29.52
CA LYS A 306 -25.06 18.36 30.67
C LYS A 306 -23.57 18.63 30.53
N TYR A 307 -22.83 17.74 29.88
CA TYR A 307 -21.38 17.87 29.65
C TYR A 307 -21.11 18.58 28.33
N VAL A 308 -21.88 18.29 27.29
CA VAL A 308 -21.76 18.89 25.95
C VAL A 308 -22.01 20.39 26.01
N PHE A 309 -23.08 20.81 26.67
CA PHE A 309 -23.49 22.20 26.73
C PHE A 309 -23.17 22.87 28.08
N ARG A 310 -22.15 22.38 28.79
CA ARG A 310 -21.78 22.94 30.10
C ARG A 310 -21.28 24.37 29.90
N SER A 311 -22.15 25.33 30.20
CA SER A 311 -21.88 26.75 30.03
C SER A 311 -20.69 27.16 30.90
N GLY A 312 -19.67 27.74 30.27
CA GLY A 312 -18.68 28.54 30.96
C GLY A 312 -19.35 29.81 31.47
N GLY A 313 -19.75 29.81 32.74
CA GLY A 313 -19.98 30.99 33.57
C GLY A 313 -20.82 32.12 32.99
N GLU A 314 -22.14 31.94 32.86
CA GLU A 314 -23.05 33.09 32.95
C GLU A 314 -23.34 33.33 34.44
N LYS A 315 -22.77 34.41 34.99
CA LYS A 315 -23.26 34.99 36.24
C LYS A 315 -24.73 35.38 36.02
N PRO A 316 -25.64 35.07 36.96
CA PRO A 316 -26.98 35.62 36.89
C PRO A 316 -26.87 37.14 37.06
N THR A 317 -27.18 37.90 36.00
CA THR A 317 -27.46 39.32 36.13
C THR A 317 -28.75 39.44 36.93
N ASN A 318 -28.57 39.82 38.19
CA ASN A 318 -29.64 40.09 39.13
C ASN A 318 -30.21 41.48 38.81
N ASP A 319 -30.96 41.58 37.71
CA ASP A 319 -31.79 42.75 37.44
C ASP A 319 -33.11 42.53 38.18
N GLY A 320 -33.14 42.99 39.44
CA GLY A 320 -34.34 43.06 40.24
C GLY A 320 -35.40 43.98 39.58
N PRO A 321 -36.68 43.77 39.87
CA PRO A 321 -37.74 44.56 39.25
C PRO A 321 -37.66 46.02 39.71
N ALA A 322 -37.45 46.94 38.76
CA ALA A 322 -37.61 48.36 38.98
C ALA A 322 -39.09 48.67 39.24
N ALA A 323 -39.44 48.82 40.51
CA ALA A 323 -40.68 49.44 40.96
C ALA A 323 -40.50 50.97 40.97
N SER A 324 -41.25 51.68 40.12
CA SER A 324 -41.69 53.08 40.26
C SER A 324 -42.28 53.51 38.91
N GLY A 325 -43.47 54.08 38.75
CA GLY A 325 -44.53 54.51 39.65
C GLY A 325 -45.61 55.12 38.74
N GLN A 326 -46.86 54.77 38.97
CA GLN A 326 -48.01 55.50 38.45
C GLN A 326 -48.32 56.66 39.41
N GLY A 327 -48.64 57.83 38.88
CA GLY A 327 -49.19 58.97 39.61
C GLY A 327 -48.42 60.27 39.35
N GLU A 328 -48.82 61.04 38.34
CA GLU A 328 -49.79 62.16 38.41
C GLU A 328 -50.19 62.58 36.98
#